data_AF-A0A6N4SP90-F1
#
_entry.id   AF-A0A6N4SP90-F1
#
_cell.length_a   1.000
_cell.length_b   1.000
_cell.length_c   1.000
_cell.angle_alpha   90.00
_cell.angle_beta   90.00
_cell.angle_gamma   90.00
#
_symmetry.space_group_name_H-M   'P 1'
#
loop_
_entity.id
_entity.type
_entity.pdbx_description
1 polymer ?
#
loop_
_entity_poly.entity_id
_entity_poly.type
_entity_poly.pdbx_seq_one_letter_code
_entity_poly.pdbx_strand_id
1 'polypeptide(L)'
;MNIEITYKCKNNTLTTSFELTSQQYYETIEEGENYEDDCIPKYDQTMDYIIAFDSTVTEELLEYSILKIQNSIKSNKNITTTYFGNESQLIHSISDTGWELIIQSIRIAENCIAITRMERADSKSSWTNISYSTGLNYKNEQSGKEIWYSAGKGEYIRKDIISD
;
A
#
# COMPACT_ATOMS: atom_id res chain seq x y z
N MET A 1 -3.62 20.48 -0.69
CA MET A 1 -3.05 19.18 -0.34
C MET A 1 -1.58 19.30 0.08
N ASN A 2 -1.21 18.64 1.18
CA ASN A 2 0.15 18.52 1.68
C ASN A 2 0.50 17.03 1.71
N ILE A 3 1.65 16.65 1.14
CA ILE A 3 2.12 15.26 1.08
C ILE A 3 3.48 15.21 1.78
N GLU A 4 3.56 14.50 2.89
CA GLU A 4 4.77 14.37 3.71
C GLU A 4 5.16 12.90 3.83
N ILE A 5 6.45 12.62 3.66
CA ILE A 5 7.03 11.31 3.97
C ILE A 5 8.01 11.49 5.12
N THR A 6 7.83 10.69 6.17
CA THR A 6 8.77 10.54 7.27
C THR A 6 9.30 9.12 7.31
N TYR A 7 10.60 8.91 7.47
CA TYR A 7 11.19 7.57 7.56
C TYR A 7 12.28 7.48 8.61
N LYS A 8 12.57 6.25 9.03
CA LYS A 8 13.65 5.91 9.95
C LYS A 8 14.41 4.70 9.43
N CYS A 9 15.73 4.78 9.43
CA CYS A 9 16.60 3.65 9.16
C CYS A 9 16.96 2.92 10.46
N LYS A 10 17.13 1.59 10.41
CA LYS A 10 17.39 0.70 11.57
C LYS A 10 18.56 1.14 12.46
N ASN A 11 19.60 1.70 11.84
CA ASN A 11 20.83 2.10 12.54
C ASN A 11 20.85 3.59 12.93
N ASN A 12 19.77 4.33 12.65
CA ASN A 12 19.64 5.75 12.96
C ASN A 12 18.68 5.96 14.12
N THR A 13 19.04 6.87 15.03
CA THR A 13 18.17 7.29 16.13
C THR A 13 17.16 8.36 15.72
N LEU A 14 17.48 9.12 14.66
CA LEU A 14 16.66 10.22 14.16
C LEU A 14 15.81 9.79 12.97
N THR A 15 14.67 10.45 12.82
CA THR A 15 13.80 10.37 11.64
C THR A 15 14.18 11.46 10.64
N THR A 16 14.04 11.15 9.35
CA THR A 16 14.13 12.12 8.27
C THR A 16 12.73 12.36 7.71
N SER A 17 12.38 13.61 7.44
CA SER A 17 11.10 14.00 6.86
C SER A 17 11.31 14.90 5.65
N PHE A 18 10.50 14.72 4.61
CA PHE A 18 10.48 15.59 3.44
C PHE A 18 9.06 15.73 2.88
N GLU A 19 8.80 16.87 2.26
CA GLU A 19 7.53 17.15 1.59
C GLU A 19 7.65 16.86 0.10
N LEU A 20 6.56 16.34 -0.48
CA LEU A 20 6.38 16.15 -1.92
C LEU A 20 5.36 17.15 -2.43
N THR A 21 5.66 17.77 -3.57
CA THR A 21 4.62 18.45 -4.34
C THR A 21 3.69 17.43 -5.01
N SER A 22 2.49 17.86 -5.41
CA SER A 22 1.57 16.98 -6.16
C SER A 22 2.23 16.40 -7.41
N GLN A 23 3.04 17.18 -8.13
CA GLN A 23 3.79 16.75 -9.32
C GLN A 23 4.86 15.70 -9.04
N GLN A 24 5.39 15.65 -7.81
CA GLN A 24 6.37 14.65 -7.42
C GLN A 24 5.71 13.35 -6.95
N TYR A 25 4.47 13.44 -6.43
CA TYR A 25 3.73 12.29 -5.92
C TYR A 25 2.89 11.59 -6.99
N TYR A 26 2.21 12.32 -7.86
CA TYR A 26 1.33 11.75 -8.88
C TYR A 26 2.01 11.63 -10.25
N GLU A 27 1.46 10.79 -11.12
CA GLU A 27 1.77 10.84 -12.55
C GLU A 27 1.37 12.18 -13.19
N THR A 28 1.84 12.41 -14.42
CA THR A 28 1.52 13.65 -15.14
C THR A 28 0.04 13.68 -15.48
N ILE A 29 -0.60 14.81 -15.20
CA ILE A 29 -2.04 15.02 -15.39
C ILE A 29 -2.29 15.70 -16.74
N GLU A 30 -3.38 15.35 -17.40
CA GLU A 30 -3.81 16.02 -18.61
C GLU A 30 -4.44 17.39 -18.31
N GLU A 31 -4.55 18.23 -19.33
CA GLU A 31 -5.14 19.57 -19.19
C GLU A 31 -6.63 19.45 -18.82
N GLY A 32 -6.98 19.90 -17.61
CA GLY A 32 -8.35 19.86 -17.09
C GLY A 32 -8.60 18.81 -16.00
N GLU A 33 -7.63 17.93 -15.73
CA GLU A 33 -7.70 16.95 -14.64
C GLU A 33 -7.26 17.56 -13.29
N ASN A 34 -7.64 16.92 -12.19
CA ASN A 34 -7.24 17.30 -10.85
C ASN A 34 -6.44 16.17 -10.17
N TYR A 35 -5.29 16.54 -9.60
CA TYR A 35 -4.43 15.68 -8.76
C TYR A 35 -5.17 14.88 -7.68
N GLU A 36 -6.26 15.40 -7.12
CA GLU A 36 -6.99 14.74 -6.04
C GLU A 36 -8.02 13.71 -6.52
N ASP A 37 -8.54 13.85 -7.75
CA ASP A 37 -9.66 13.08 -8.25
C ASP A 37 -9.26 12.06 -9.33
N ASP A 38 -8.30 12.42 -10.18
CA ASP A 38 -8.05 11.70 -11.43
C ASP A 38 -6.70 10.97 -11.45
N CYS A 39 -5.85 11.19 -10.44
CA CYS A 39 -4.42 10.93 -10.57
C CYS A 39 -3.95 9.70 -9.80
N ILE A 40 -3.06 8.96 -10.44
CA ILE A 40 -2.45 7.75 -9.88
C ILE A 40 -1.11 8.15 -9.24
N PRO A 41 -0.80 7.66 -8.02
CA PRO A 41 0.54 7.83 -7.45
C PRO A 41 1.62 7.32 -8.42
N LYS A 42 2.68 8.09 -8.60
CA LYS A 42 3.79 7.78 -9.53
C LYS A 42 4.49 6.47 -9.18
N TYR A 43 4.62 6.19 -7.90
CA TYR A 43 5.12 4.93 -7.37
C TYR A 43 4.09 4.29 -6.45
N ASP A 44 4.04 2.97 -6.48
CA ASP A 44 3.18 2.14 -5.64
C ASP A 44 3.67 2.10 -4.18
N GLN A 45 4.99 2.14 -3.98
CA GLN A 45 5.58 2.01 -2.64
C GLN A 45 6.14 3.34 -2.12
N THR A 46 5.91 3.61 -0.83
CA THR A 46 6.49 4.78 -0.13
C THR A 46 8.02 4.80 -0.25
N MET A 47 8.66 3.62 -0.24
CA MET A 47 10.10 3.48 -0.38
C MET A 47 10.65 4.06 -1.69
N ASP A 48 9.95 3.92 -2.80
CA ASP A 48 10.44 4.42 -4.09
C ASP A 48 10.56 5.94 -4.11
N TYR A 49 9.67 6.64 -3.41
CA TYR A 49 9.80 8.09 -3.19
C TYR A 49 11.00 8.42 -2.30
N ILE A 50 11.26 7.61 -1.27
CA ILE A 50 12.42 7.77 -0.38
C ILE A 50 13.72 7.58 -1.18
N ILE A 51 13.81 6.54 -2.01
CA ILE A 51 14.99 6.28 -2.86
C ILE A 51 15.20 7.40 -3.89
N ALA A 52 14.11 7.92 -4.46
CA ALA A 52 14.18 9.05 -5.38
C ALA A 52 14.66 10.35 -4.70
N PHE A 53 14.36 10.53 -3.41
CA PHE A 53 14.83 11.67 -2.61
C PHE A 53 16.26 11.47 -2.09
N ASP A 54 16.57 10.28 -1.58
CA ASP A 54 17.85 9.88 -1.01
C ASP A 54 18.24 8.48 -1.53
N SER A 55 19.03 8.48 -2.61
CA SER A 55 19.49 7.26 -3.29
C SER A 55 20.42 6.35 -2.45
N THR A 56 20.82 6.79 -1.25
CA THR A 56 21.65 5.98 -0.34
C THR A 56 20.81 5.04 0.55
N VAL A 57 19.50 5.29 0.65
CA VAL A 57 18.58 4.46 1.42
C VAL A 57 18.17 3.24 0.58
N THR A 58 18.10 2.09 1.23
CA THR A 58 17.62 0.83 0.64
C THR A 58 16.56 0.20 1.56
N GLU A 59 15.78 -0.73 1.03
CA GLU A 59 14.74 -1.45 1.80
C GLU A 59 15.31 -2.12 3.06
N GLU A 60 16.50 -2.72 2.94
CA GLU A 60 17.18 -3.39 4.04
C GLU A 60 17.50 -2.47 5.20
N LEU A 61 17.75 -1.18 4.91
CA LEU A 61 18.10 -0.17 5.90
C LEU A 61 16.88 0.44 6.57
N LEU A 62 15.71 0.43 5.93
CA LEU A 62 14.50 1.02 6.48
C LEU A 62 13.94 0.19 7.64
N GLU A 63 13.53 0.89 8.71
CA GLU A 63 12.77 0.33 9.83
C GLU A 63 11.29 0.60 9.63
N TYR A 64 10.93 1.86 9.35
CA TYR A 64 9.58 2.24 8.98
C TYR A 64 9.55 3.51 8.12
N SER A 65 8.42 3.73 7.46
CA SER A 65 8.06 4.99 6.81
C SER A 65 6.60 5.34 7.09
N ILE A 66 6.29 6.63 7.05
CA ILE A 66 4.95 7.20 7.22
C ILE A 66 4.73 8.13 6.04
N LEU A 67 3.75 7.82 5.20
CA LEU A 67 3.23 8.71 4.17
C LEU A 67 1.94 9.35 4.68
N LYS A 68 1.92 10.68 4.74
CA LYS A 68 0.79 11.44 5.23
C LYS A 68 0.31 12.39 4.12
N ILE A 69 -0.95 12.23 3.73
CA ILE A 69 -1.64 13.17 2.83
C ILE A 69 -2.66 13.93 3.67
N GLN A 70 -2.54 15.25 3.69
CA GLN A 70 -3.40 16.15 4.46
C GLN A 70 -3.97 17.25 3.57
N ASN A 71 -5.07 17.87 4.01
CA ASN A 71 -5.75 18.94 3.28
C ASN A 71 -6.11 18.53 1.84
N SER A 72 -6.42 17.25 1.64
CA SER A 72 -7.10 16.73 0.45
C SER A 72 -8.62 16.79 0.68
N ILE A 73 -9.38 17.07 -0.37
CA ILE A 73 -10.84 17.17 -0.32
C ILE A 73 -11.47 15.78 -0.07
N LYS A 74 -10.83 14.69 -0.54
CA LYS A 74 -11.40 13.33 -0.50
C LYS A 74 -10.48 12.24 0.05
N SER A 75 -9.18 12.51 0.23
CA SER A 75 -8.17 11.45 0.36
C SER A 75 -7.13 11.70 1.46
N ASN A 76 -7.51 12.40 2.53
CA ASN A 76 -6.64 12.47 3.71
C ASN A 76 -6.36 11.03 4.19
N LYS A 77 -5.09 10.65 4.20
CA LYS A 77 -4.67 9.30 4.57
C LYS A 77 -3.34 9.31 5.29
N ASN A 78 -3.18 8.35 6.18
CA ASN A 78 -1.92 8.05 6.84
C ASN A 78 -1.57 6.59 6.57
N ILE A 79 -0.43 6.37 5.91
CA ILE A 79 0.08 5.03 5.59
C ILE A 79 1.39 4.85 6.33
N THR A 80 1.39 3.97 7.33
CA THR A 80 2.60 3.53 8.04
C THR A 80 3.05 2.20 7.45
N THR A 81 4.30 2.12 7.03
CA THR A 81 4.93 0.88 6.53
C THR A 81 6.06 0.49 7.46
N THR A 82 6.05 -0.73 8.00
CA THR A 82 7.15 -1.32 8.76
C THR A 82 7.86 -2.34 7.88
N TYR A 83 9.18 -2.25 7.78
CA TYR A 83 9.98 -3.07 6.89
C TYR A 83 10.71 -4.17 7.68
N PHE A 84 10.58 -5.42 7.23
CA PHE A 84 11.25 -6.59 7.84
C PHE A 84 12.36 -7.17 6.95
N GLY A 85 12.83 -6.41 5.94
CA GLY A 85 13.79 -6.86 4.92
C GLY A 85 13.10 -7.08 3.56
N ASN A 86 13.85 -7.57 2.57
CA ASN A 86 13.50 -7.56 1.12
C ASN A 86 12.22 -8.31 0.70
N GLU A 87 11.52 -8.99 1.60
CA GLU A 87 10.38 -9.85 1.24
C GLU A 87 9.14 -9.61 2.11
N SER A 88 9.20 -8.71 3.09
CA SER A 88 8.10 -8.55 4.02
C SER A 88 7.98 -7.15 4.58
N GLN A 89 6.79 -6.60 4.42
CA GLN A 89 6.40 -5.32 5.00
C GLN A 89 5.01 -5.43 5.62
N LEU A 90 4.77 -4.65 6.67
CA LEU A 90 3.44 -4.42 7.22
C LEU A 90 3.01 -3.01 6.84
N ILE A 91 1.99 -2.89 6.00
CA ILE A 91 1.40 -1.61 5.62
C ILE A 91 0.13 -1.43 6.44
N HIS A 92 0.05 -0.36 7.23
CA HIS A 92 -1.13 0.08 7.97
C HIS A 92 -1.62 1.39 7.37
N SER A 93 -2.79 1.37 6.74
CA SER A 93 -3.45 2.54 6.19
C SER A 93 -4.63 2.94 7.07
N ILE A 94 -4.76 4.23 7.34
CA ILE A 94 -5.89 4.84 8.04
C ILE A 94 -6.47 5.94 7.14
N SER A 95 -7.76 5.82 6.84
CA SER A 95 -8.53 6.83 6.10
C SER A 95 -9.09 7.91 7.03
N ASP A 96 -9.60 8.98 6.44
CA ASP A 96 -10.31 10.07 7.13
C ASP A 96 -11.60 9.61 7.84
N THR A 97 -12.28 8.60 7.30
CA THR A 97 -13.47 8.00 7.92
C THR A 97 -13.15 7.11 9.13
N GLY A 98 -11.86 6.86 9.39
CA GLY A 98 -11.40 5.97 10.45
C GLY A 98 -11.30 4.50 10.03
N TRP A 99 -11.65 4.16 8.79
CA TRP A 99 -11.39 2.82 8.24
C TRP A 99 -9.89 2.54 8.20
N GLU A 100 -9.51 1.33 8.61
CA GLU A 100 -8.13 0.90 8.68
C GLU A 100 -7.91 -0.43 7.95
N LEU A 101 -6.78 -0.53 7.24
CA LEU A 101 -6.33 -1.72 6.54
C LEU A 101 -4.89 -2.05 6.94
N ILE A 102 -4.65 -3.30 7.29
CA ILE A 102 -3.30 -3.85 7.47
C ILE A 102 -3.04 -4.89 6.39
N ILE A 103 -1.99 -4.70 5.60
CA ILE A 103 -1.40 -5.70 4.70
C ILE A 103 -0.17 -6.26 5.40
N GLN A 104 -0.21 -7.53 5.77
CA GLN A 104 0.82 -8.19 6.60
C GLN A 104 1.91 -8.87 5.78
N SER A 105 1.59 -9.33 4.57
CA SER A 105 2.54 -9.99 3.68
C SER A 105 2.00 -9.99 2.25
N ILE A 106 2.87 -9.75 1.28
CA ILE A 106 2.65 -9.97 -0.15
C ILE A 106 3.74 -10.94 -0.59
N ARG A 107 3.38 -12.12 -1.08
CA ARG A 107 4.32 -13.10 -1.62
C ARG A 107 4.02 -13.33 -3.08
N ILE A 108 4.97 -13.00 -3.94
CA ILE A 108 4.85 -13.19 -5.39
C ILE A 108 5.71 -14.39 -5.78
N ALA A 109 5.08 -15.43 -6.32
CA ALA A 109 5.70 -16.57 -6.97
C ALA A 109 5.26 -16.60 -8.44
N GLU A 110 5.95 -17.39 -9.26
CA GLU A 110 5.79 -17.36 -10.72
C GLU A 110 4.33 -17.47 -11.23
N ASN A 111 3.47 -18.17 -10.49
CA ASN A 111 2.06 -18.33 -10.81
C ASN A 111 1.14 -18.00 -9.63
N CYS A 112 1.59 -17.25 -8.63
CA CYS A 112 0.82 -16.99 -7.41
C CYS A 112 1.18 -15.64 -6.79
N ILE A 113 0.19 -14.78 -6.52
CA ILE A 113 0.36 -13.62 -5.63
C ILE A 113 -0.46 -13.87 -4.37
N ALA A 114 0.19 -14.14 -3.24
CA ALA A 114 -0.44 -14.36 -1.95
C ALA A 114 -0.39 -13.11 -1.06
N ILE A 115 -1.54 -12.53 -0.73
CA ILE A 115 -1.67 -11.35 0.14
C ILE A 115 -2.43 -11.71 1.42
N THR A 116 -1.84 -11.44 2.57
CA THR A 116 -2.53 -11.53 3.87
C THR A 116 -2.89 -10.13 4.34
N ARG A 117 -4.18 -9.87 4.56
CA ARG A 117 -4.68 -8.56 5.00
C ARG A 117 -5.88 -8.65 5.94
N MET A 118 -6.05 -7.63 6.76
CA MET A 118 -7.16 -7.46 7.69
C MET A 118 -7.61 -5.99 7.72
N GLU A 119 -8.89 -5.75 7.96
CA GLU A 119 -9.47 -4.41 8.04
C GLU A 119 -10.36 -4.23 9.26
N ARG A 120 -10.68 -2.98 9.59
CA ARG A 120 -11.75 -2.60 10.50
C ARG A 120 -12.35 -1.27 10.06
N ALA A 121 -13.65 -1.10 10.29
CA ALA A 121 -14.35 0.13 9.93
C ALA A 121 -13.91 1.35 10.77
N ASP A 122 -13.53 1.11 12.03
CA ASP A 122 -13.02 2.14 12.94
C ASP A 122 -12.19 1.51 14.08
N SER A 123 -11.59 2.35 14.93
CA SER A 123 -10.75 1.93 16.06
C SER A 123 -11.47 1.12 17.15
N LYS A 124 -12.81 1.17 17.19
CA LYS A 124 -13.65 0.44 18.15
C LYS A 124 -14.12 -0.91 17.59
N SER A 125 -14.08 -1.06 16.27
CA SER A 125 -14.47 -2.26 15.55
C SER A 125 -13.43 -3.37 15.70
N SER A 126 -13.91 -4.62 15.73
CA SER A 126 -13.03 -5.78 15.70
C SER A 126 -12.37 -5.92 14.33
N TRP A 127 -11.12 -6.38 14.32
CA TRP A 127 -10.45 -6.71 13.06
C TRP A 127 -11.16 -7.85 12.34
N THR A 128 -11.45 -7.63 11.07
CA THR A 128 -11.96 -8.62 10.16
C THR A 128 -10.81 -9.09 9.27
N ASN A 129 -10.50 -10.39 9.33
CA ASN A 129 -9.58 -10.99 8.38
C ASN A 129 -10.27 -11.05 7.01
N ILE A 130 -9.77 -10.29 6.03
CA ILE A 130 -10.31 -10.28 4.66
C ILE A 130 -9.81 -11.47 3.85
N SER A 131 -8.84 -12.21 4.40
CA SER A 131 -8.31 -13.51 3.95
C SER A 131 -7.08 -13.46 3.05
N TYR A 132 -6.29 -14.54 3.16
CA TYR A 132 -5.25 -14.94 2.22
C TYR A 132 -5.81 -14.95 0.80
N SER A 133 -5.30 -14.04 -0.01
CA SER A 133 -5.72 -13.77 -1.37
C SER A 133 -4.66 -14.28 -2.33
N THR A 134 -4.96 -15.28 -3.17
CA THR A 134 -3.98 -15.92 -4.07
C THR A 134 -4.37 -15.75 -5.53
N GLY A 135 -3.69 -14.88 -6.28
CA GLY A 135 -3.88 -14.76 -7.72
C GLY A 135 -3.09 -15.85 -8.47
N LEU A 136 -3.77 -16.84 -9.07
CA LEU A 136 -3.13 -17.93 -9.84
C LEU A 136 -3.12 -17.65 -11.36
N ASN A 137 -2.20 -18.28 -12.09
CA ASN A 137 -2.18 -18.35 -13.57
C ASN A 137 -1.88 -17.04 -14.36
N TYR A 138 -1.01 -16.15 -13.88
CA TYR A 138 -0.64 -14.94 -14.66
C TYR A 138 0.05 -15.23 -16.01
N LYS A 139 0.85 -16.30 -16.13
CA LYS A 139 1.65 -16.58 -17.34
C LYS A 139 1.05 -17.64 -18.30
N ASN A 140 0.34 -18.65 -17.80
CA ASN A 140 0.03 -19.86 -18.57
C ASN A 140 -1.39 -19.92 -19.16
N GLU A 141 -2.31 -19.04 -18.74
CA GLU A 141 -3.62 -18.91 -19.37
C GLU A 141 -3.73 -17.53 -20.02
N GLN A 142 -3.92 -17.53 -21.34
CA GLN A 142 -4.02 -16.36 -22.22
C GLN A 142 -5.25 -15.47 -21.93
N SER A 143 -5.44 -15.00 -20.70
CA SER A 143 -6.52 -14.06 -20.44
C SER A 143 -6.37 -13.15 -19.23
N GLY A 144 -5.20 -13.00 -18.60
CA GLY A 144 -4.98 -11.92 -17.61
C GLY A 144 -6.05 -11.85 -16.50
N LYS A 145 -6.71 -12.98 -16.21
CA LYS A 145 -7.83 -13.06 -15.27
C LYS A 145 -7.25 -13.42 -13.92
N GLU A 146 -7.21 -12.43 -13.05
CA GLU A 146 -6.92 -12.67 -11.64
C GLU A 146 -8.06 -13.48 -11.02
N ILE A 147 -7.74 -14.65 -10.45
CA ILE A 147 -8.70 -15.41 -9.64
C ILE A 147 -8.36 -15.16 -8.18
N TRP A 148 -9.22 -14.43 -7.48
CA TRP A 148 -9.04 -14.13 -6.06
C TRP A 148 -9.73 -15.19 -5.20
N TYR A 149 -9.05 -15.65 -4.16
CA TYR A 149 -9.60 -16.55 -3.15
C TYR A 149 -9.65 -15.85 -1.80
N SER A 150 -10.60 -16.22 -0.95
CA SER A 150 -10.56 -15.94 0.48
C SER A 150 -10.50 -17.24 1.25
N ALA A 151 -9.49 -17.38 2.11
CA ALA A 151 -9.46 -18.42 3.13
C ALA A 151 -10.32 -18.08 4.36
N GLY A 152 -11.22 -18.99 4.75
CA GLY A 152 -11.95 -18.96 6.00
C GLY A 152 -12.17 -20.38 6.51
N LYS A 153 -11.93 -20.63 7.81
CA LYS A 153 -12.09 -21.96 8.45
C LYS A 153 -11.32 -23.12 7.76
N GLY A 154 -10.20 -22.82 7.10
CA GLY A 154 -9.37 -23.82 6.42
C GLY A 154 -9.76 -24.13 4.98
N GLU A 155 -10.77 -23.45 4.42
CA GLU A 155 -11.22 -23.63 3.03
C GLU A 155 -10.93 -22.40 2.19
N TYR A 156 -10.53 -22.60 0.92
CA TYR A 156 -10.41 -21.54 -0.07
C TYR A 156 -11.75 -21.33 -0.77
N ILE A 157 -12.35 -20.18 -0.54
CA ILE A 157 -13.59 -19.76 -1.20
C ILE A 157 -13.20 -18.86 -2.37
N ARG A 158 -13.50 -19.28 -3.60
CA ARG A 158 -13.32 -18.43 -4.78
C ARG A 158 -14.18 -17.18 -4.60
N LYS A 159 -13.56 -16.00 -4.67
CA LYS A 159 -14.30 -14.76 -4.81
C LYS A 159 -14.61 -14.61 -6.30
N ASP A 160 -15.87 -14.82 -6.66
CA ASP A 160 -16.35 -14.26 -7.90
C ASP A 160 -16.25 -12.74 -7.73
N ILE A 161 -15.45 -12.09 -8.59
CA ILE A 161 -15.46 -10.63 -8.69
C ILE A 161 -16.81 -10.28 -9.30
N ILE A 162 -17.84 -10.24 -8.46
CA ILE A 162 -19.14 -9.71 -8.84
C ILE A 162 -18.88 -8.22 -9.06
N SER A 163 -19.05 -7.79 -10.31
CA SER A 163 -19.16 -6.39 -10.67
C SER A 163 -20.27 -5.75 -9.85
N ASP A 164 -19.91 -4.85 -8.95
CA ASP A 164 -20.62 -3.61 -8.59
C ASP A 164 -19.79 -2.78 -7.59
#